data_AF-A0A444X235-F1
#
_entry.id   AF-A0A444X235-F1
#
_cell.length_a   1.000
_cell.length_b   1.000
_cell.length_c   1.000
_cell.angle_alpha   90.00
_cell.angle_beta   90.00
_cell.angle_gamma   90.00
#
_symmetry.space_group_name_H-M   'P 1'
#
loop_
_entity.id
_entity.type
_entity.pdbx_description
1 polymer ?
#
loop_
_entity_poly.entity_id
_entity_poly.type
_entity_poly.pdbx_seq_one_letter_code
_entity_poly.pdbx_strand_id
1 'polypeptide(L)'
;MNSLGTSIVNGIYRIVINQILESSGIYHRSELDYNGILVYTGTIISDWGGRLELQIDRKAKIWARVSRKQKISIQVLLSTMGLNLNEILENVCYPELFLSFLNDKEKKLGKKNAILEFYQQFACVGGDPVFSESLCKELQKKIFTNDVN
;
A
#
# COMPACT_ATOMS: atom_id res chain seq x y z
N MET A 1 4.95 -17.87 32.82
CA MET A 1 3.75 -18.71 32.86
C MET A 1 3.93 -19.75 33.97
N ASN A 2 2.93 -19.97 34.82
CA ASN A 2 2.97 -20.99 35.88
C ASN A 2 2.51 -22.36 35.37
N SER A 3 2.54 -23.38 36.24
CA SER A 3 2.11 -24.75 35.92
C SER A 3 0.65 -24.87 35.48
N LEU A 4 -0.19 -23.86 35.75
CA LEU A 4 -1.59 -23.78 35.33
C LEU A 4 -1.77 -23.09 33.96
N GLY A 5 -0.69 -22.68 33.28
CA GLY A 5 -0.79 -21.97 32.01
C GLY A 5 -1.18 -20.49 32.14
N THR A 6 -1.07 -19.91 33.34
CA THR A 6 -1.40 -18.50 33.61
C THR A 6 -0.13 -17.66 33.81
N SER A 7 -0.21 -16.35 33.57
CA SER A 7 0.85 -15.38 33.84
C SER A 7 0.39 -14.39 34.90
N ILE A 8 1.26 -14.00 35.81
CA ILE A 8 0.96 -13.01 36.85
C ILE A 8 1.48 -11.65 36.38
N VAL A 9 0.61 -10.66 36.25
CA VAL A 9 0.96 -9.28 35.88
C VAL A 9 0.39 -8.35 36.95
N ASN A 10 1.26 -7.60 37.64
CA ASN A 10 0.91 -6.74 38.77
C ASN A 10 0.10 -7.47 39.86
N GLY A 11 0.44 -8.71 40.18
CA GLY A 11 -0.27 -9.52 41.18
C GLY A 11 -1.59 -10.13 40.73
N ILE A 12 -2.02 -9.89 39.48
CA ILE A 12 -3.26 -10.43 38.91
C ILE A 12 -2.95 -11.55 37.92
N TYR A 13 -3.67 -12.67 38.03
CA TYR A 13 -3.59 -13.78 37.09
C TYR A 13 -4.20 -13.40 35.73
N ARG A 14 -3.49 -13.69 34.65
CA ARG A 14 -3.91 -13.50 33.26
C ARG A 14 -3.68 -14.77 32.46
N ILE A 15 -4.54 -15.03 31.49
CA ILE A 15 -4.41 -16.13 30.53
C ILE A 15 -4.10 -15.53 29.17
N VAL A 16 -3.09 -16.07 28.49
CA VAL A 16 -2.80 -15.71 27.09
C VAL A 16 -3.65 -16.59 26.20
N ILE A 17 -4.41 -15.97 25.29
CA ILE A 17 -5.23 -16.67 24.29
C ILE A 17 -4.57 -16.55 22.92
N ASN A 18 -4.65 -17.62 22.14
CA ASN A 18 -4.18 -17.62 20.76
C ASN A 18 -5.15 -16.80 19.90
N GLN A 19 -4.60 -15.91 19.06
CA GLN A 19 -5.36 -15.16 18.06
C GLN A 19 -5.30 -15.89 16.72
N ILE A 20 -6.40 -15.87 15.97
CA ILE A 20 -6.43 -16.30 14.57
C ILE A 20 -6.24 -15.04 13.72
N LEU A 21 -5.21 -15.04 12.87
CA LEU A 21 -4.85 -13.93 11.99
C LEU A 21 -4.89 -14.38 10.53
N GLU A 22 -5.08 -13.43 9.61
CA GLU A 22 -4.92 -13.70 8.17
C GLU A 22 -3.47 -14.11 7.90
N SER A 23 -3.26 -15.24 7.23
CA SER A 23 -1.92 -15.67 6.81
C SER A 23 -1.34 -14.71 5.76
N SER A 24 -0.02 -14.64 5.67
CA SER A 24 0.63 -13.94 4.58
C SER A 24 0.28 -14.56 3.24
N GLY A 25 0.09 -13.71 2.23
CA GLY A 25 -0.38 -14.13 0.92
C GLY A 25 -1.04 -13.01 0.13
N ILE A 26 -1.52 -13.38 -1.06
CA ILE A 26 -2.26 -12.51 -1.96
C ILE A 26 -3.72 -12.95 -1.94
N TYR A 27 -4.61 -12.03 -1.59
CA TYR A 27 -6.04 -12.24 -1.50
C TYR A 27 -6.77 -11.40 -2.55
N HIS A 28 -7.80 -11.98 -3.15
CA HIS A 28 -8.64 -11.29 -4.12
C HIS A 28 -10.08 -11.26 -3.63
N ARG A 29 -10.75 -10.13 -3.86
CA ARG A 29 -12.12 -9.89 -3.44
C ARG A 29 -12.83 -9.03 -4.48
N SER A 30 -14.06 -9.36 -4.78
CA SER A 30 -14.96 -8.56 -5.62
C SER A 30 -16.22 -8.22 -4.83
N GLU A 31 -16.53 -6.94 -4.69
CA GLU A 31 -17.70 -6.48 -3.94
C GLU A 31 -18.50 -5.49 -4.78
N LEU A 32 -19.83 -5.50 -4.62
CA LEU A 32 -20.67 -4.45 -5.17
C LEU A 32 -20.60 -3.25 -4.25
N ASP A 33 -20.24 -2.11 -4.83
CA ASP A 33 -20.28 -0.84 -4.12
C ASP A 33 -21.74 -0.34 -3.98
N TYR A 34 -21.99 0.72 -3.22
CA TYR A 34 -23.34 1.23 -2.91
C TYR A 34 -24.20 1.57 -4.15
N ASN A 35 -23.59 1.76 -5.32
CA ASN A 35 -24.26 1.99 -6.60
C ASN A 35 -24.43 0.71 -7.45
N GLY A 36 -24.13 -0.47 -6.93
CA GLY A 36 -24.20 -1.74 -7.66
C GLY A 36 -23.07 -1.94 -8.69
N ILE A 37 -21.98 -1.17 -8.60
CA ILE A 37 -20.81 -1.33 -9.48
C ILE A 37 -19.83 -2.27 -8.80
N LEU A 38 -19.35 -3.25 -9.56
CA LEU A 38 -18.40 -4.25 -9.07
C LEU A 38 -17.01 -3.62 -8.92
N VAL A 39 -16.43 -3.77 -7.72
CA VAL A 39 -15.11 -3.27 -7.35
C VAL A 39 -14.22 -4.46 -7.03
N TYR A 40 -13.08 -4.52 -7.69
CA TYR A 40 -12.08 -5.58 -7.50
C TYR A 40 -10.95 -5.08 -6.61
N THR A 41 -10.62 -5.88 -5.60
CA THR A 41 -9.54 -5.58 -4.66
C THR A 41 -8.57 -6.76 -4.57
N GLY A 42 -7.28 -6.50 -4.76
CA GLY A 42 -6.19 -7.41 -4.45
C GLY A 42 -5.47 -6.93 -3.18
N THR A 43 -5.29 -7.77 -2.19
CA THR A 43 -4.57 -7.45 -0.96
C THR A 43 -3.33 -8.34 -0.85
N ILE A 44 -2.18 -7.72 -0.64
CA ILE A 44 -0.92 -8.39 -0.34
C ILE A 44 -0.65 -8.19 1.16
N ILE A 45 -0.55 -9.32 1.87
CA ILE A 45 -0.21 -9.39 3.29
C ILE A 45 1.16 -10.07 3.38
N SER A 46 2.10 -9.43 4.07
CA SER A 46 3.45 -9.93 4.29
C SER A 46 3.71 -10.18 5.76
N ASP A 47 4.57 -11.15 6.08
CA ASP A 47 4.90 -11.52 7.47
C ASP A 47 5.69 -10.39 8.17
N TRP A 48 6.46 -9.62 7.41
CA TRP A 48 7.43 -8.64 7.90
C TRP A 48 7.26 -7.26 7.27
N GLY A 49 6.02 -6.80 7.10
CA GLY A 49 5.79 -5.50 6.50
C GLY A 49 4.34 -5.02 6.48
N GLY A 50 4.12 -3.97 5.71
CA GLY A 50 2.80 -3.36 5.54
C GLY A 50 1.85 -4.18 4.67
N ARG A 51 0.56 -3.89 4.81
CA ARG A 51 -0.51 -4.37 3.92
C ARG A 51 -0.56 -3.48 2.68
N LEU A 52 -0.47 -4.06 1.48
CA LEU A 52 -0.66 -3.35 0.21
C LEU A 52 -1.99 -3.77 -0.41
N GLU A 53 -2.88 -2.81 -0.64
CA GLU A 53 -4.17 -3.05 -1.29
C GLU A 53 -4.19 -2.37 -2.66
N LEU A 54 -4.53 -3.12 -3.70
CA LEU A 54 -4.79 -2.64 -5.04
C LEU A 54 -6.30 -2.69 -5.29
N GLN A 55 -6.90 -1.59 -5.74
CA GLN A 55 -8.34 -1.48 -5.96
C GLN A 55 -8.61 -0.90 -7.35
N ILE A 56 -9.50 -1.55 -8.10
CA ILE A 56 -10.04 -1.02 -9.36
C ILE A 56 -11.35 -0.28 -9.05
N ASP A 57 -11.35 1.03 -9.20
CA ASP A 57 -12.52 1.88 -8.96
C ASP A 57 -13.52 1.84 -10.13
N ARG A 58 -14.71 2.38 -9.89
CA ARG A 58 -15.84 2.48 -10.82
C ARG A 58 -15.51 3.21 -12.13
N LYS A 59 -14.54 4.12 -12.09
CA LYS A 59 -14.03 4.84 -13.27
C LYS A 59 -12.94 4.06 -14.01
N ALA A 60 -12.81 2.77 -13.73
CA ALA A 60 -11.71 1.93 -14.16
C ALA A 60 -10.37 2.63 -13.86
N LYS A 61 -10.09 2.90 -12.59
CA LYS A 61 -8.79 3.44 -12.17
C LYS A 61 -8.20 2.52 -11.14
N ILE A 62 -6.90 2.25 -11.24
CA ILE A 62 -6.20 1.41 -10.27
C ILE A 62 -5.60 2.32 -9.19
N TRP A 63 -6.01 2.05 -7.96
CA TRP A 63 -5.49 2.69 -6.76
C TRP A 63 -4.69 1.69 -5.95
N ALA A 64 -3.63 2.16 -5.32
CA ALA A 64 -2.89 1.47 -4.29
C ALA A 64 -3.15 2.13 -2.92
N ARG A 65 -3.25 1.34 -1.87
CA ARG A 65 -3.15 1.79 -0.48
C ARG A 65 -2.04 1.04 0.20
N VAL A 66 -1.07 1.77 0.75
CA VAL A 66 0.03 1.22 1.53
C VAL A 66 -0.30 1.41 3.01
N SER A 67 -0.28 0.33 3.79
CA SER A 67 -0.52 0.34 5.24
C SER A 67 -1.83 1.01 5.66
N ARG A 68 -2.91 0.78 4.90
CA ARG A 68 -4.26 1.34 5.12
C ARG A 68 -4.33 2.88 5.12
N LYS A 69 -3.37 3.54 4.46
CA LYS A 69 -3.37 4.99 4.28
C LYS A 69 -4.19 5.42 3.05
N GLN A 70 -3.99 6.67 2.60
CA GLN A 70 -4.72 7.25 1.47
C GLN A 70 -4.53 6.44 0.17
N LYS A 71 -5.51 6.56 -0.74
CA LYS A 71 -5.41 6.02 -2.10
C LYS A 71 -4.35 6.80 -2.86
N ILE A 72 -3.44 6.07 -3.49
CA ILE A 72 -2.38 6.58 -4.34
C ILE A 72 -2.56 5.94 -5.72
N SER A 73 -2.30 6.67 -6.79
CA SER A 73 -2.37 6.09 -8.14
C SER A 73 -1.34 4.97 -8.30
N ILE A 74 -1.70 3.90 -9.00
CA ILE A 74 -0.76 2.81 -9.29
C ILE A 74 0.49 3.30 -10.01
N GLN A 75 0.35 4.28 -10.90
CA GLN A 75 1.48 4.86 -11.64
C GLN A 75 2.45 5.58 -10.71
N VAL A 76 1.93 6.34 -9.74
CA VAL A 76 2.75 7.03 -8.73
C VAL A 76 3.53 6.00 -7.89
N LEU A 77 2.89 4.89 -7.50
CA LEU A 77 3.56 3.82 -6.75
C LEU A 77 4.69 3.16 -7.59
N LEU A 78 4.38 2.73 -8.81
CA LEU A 78 5.36 2.05 -9.68
C LEU A 78 6.52 2.97 -10.06
N SER A 79 6.26 4.24 -10.37
CA SER A 79 7.31 5.22 -10.65
C SER A 79 8.16 5.55 -9.42
N THR A 80 7.58 5.55 -8.23
CA THR A 80 8.32 5.67 -6.96
C THR A 80 9.28 4.49 -6.75
N MET A 81 8.90 3.29 -7.18
CA MET A 81 9.77 2.11 -7.17
C MET A 81 10.90 2.17 -8.21
N GLY A 82 10.87 3.17 -9.10
CA GLY A 82 11.92 3.43 -10.08
C GLY A 82 11.60 2.98 -11.50
N LEU A 83 10.40 2.47 -11.75
CA LEU A 83 9.97 2.07 -13.08
C LEU A 83 9.55 3.27 -13.92
N ASN A 84 9.98 3.30 -15.17
CA ASN A 84 9.48 4.28 -16.14
C ASN A 84 8.20 3.76 -16.83
N LEU A 85 7.44 4.65 -17.48
CA LEU A 85 6.18 4.26 -18.12
C LEU A 85 6.37 3.17 -19.18
N ASN A 86 7.44 3.21 -19.97
CA ASN A 86 7.69 2.21 -21.01
C ASN A 86 7.95 0.83 -20.41
N GLU A 87 8.80 0.74 -19.38
CA GLU A 87 9.07 -0.49 -18.64
C GLU A 87 7.78 -1.07 -18.05
N ILE A 88 6.89 -0.22 -17.52
CA ILE A 88 5.60 -0.67 -17.00
C ILE A 88 4.76 -1.27 -18.14
N LEU A 89 4.65 -0.57 -19.28
CA LEU A 89 3.84 -1.01 -20.41
C LEU A 89 4.35 -2.31 -21.05
N GLU A 90 5.66 -2.55 -21.04
CA GLU A 90 6.26 -3.80 -21.54
C GLU A 90 5.97 -5.01 -20.63
N ASN A 91 5.72 -4.79 -19.34
CA ASN A 91 5.56 -5.86 -18.36
C ASN A 91 4.10 -6.15 -17.95
N VAL A 92 3.16 -5.25 -18.25
CA VAL A 92 1.74 -5.48 -17.96
C VAL A 92 1.07 -6.31 -19.05
N CYS A 93 0.15 -7.20 -18.67
CA CYS A 93 -0.57 -8.05 -19.63
C CYS A 93 -1.49 -7.26 -20.58
N TYR A 94 -1.97 -6.08 -20.16
CA TYR A 94 -2.92 -5.26 -20.91
C TYR A 94 -2.48 -3.78 -20.91
N PRO A 95 -1.50 -3.40 -21.75
CA PRO A 95 -0.92 -2.05 -21.75
C PRO A 95 -1.92 -0.96 -22.15
N GLU A 96 -2.80 -1.22 -23.12
CA GLU A 96 -3.83 -0.26 -23.55
C GLU A 96 -4.81 0.06 -22.41
N LEU A 97 -5.22 -0.99 -21.68
CA LEU A 97 -6.07 -0.84 -20.51
C LEU A 97 -5.36 -0.05 -19.41
N PHE A 98 -4.08 -0.34 -19.15
CA PHE A 98 -3.28 0.40 -18.17
C PHE A 98 -3.19 1.89 -18.53
N LEU A 99 -2.95 2.23 -19.80
CA LEU A 99 -2.90 3.61 -20.28
C LEU A 99 -4.23 4.35 -20.11
N SER A 100 -5.36 3.65 -20.29
CA SER A 100 -6.70 4.23 -20.12
C SER A 100 -6.95 4.73 -18.69
N PHE A 101 -6.21 4.20 -17.72
CA PHE A 101 -6.36 4.55 -16.30
C PHE A 101 -5.63 5.84 -15.93
N LEU A 102 -4.66 6.26 -16.74
CA LEU A 102 -3.75 7.36 -16.45
C LEU A 102 -4.25 8.69 -17.02
N ASN A 103 -4.18 9.73 -16.20
CA ASN A 103 -4.34 11.10 -16.64
C ASN A 103 -3.07 11.62 -17.32
N ASP A 104 -3.15 12.72 -18.07
CA ASP A 104 -1.99 13.28 -18.80
C ASP A 104 -0.84 13.74 -17.88
N LYS A 105 -1.15 14.15 -16.64
CA LYS A 105 -0.15 14.41 -15.60
C LYS A 105 0.62 13.13 -15.24
N GLU A 106 -0.09 12.01 -15.07
CA GLU A 106 0.48 10.74 -14.62
C GLU A 106 1.33 10.08 -15.71
N LYS A 107 0.94 10.24 -16.98
CA LYS A 107 1.74 9.76 -18.13
C LYS A 107 3.12 10.41 -18.20
N LYS A 108 3.26 11.65 -17.73
CA LYS A 108 4.52 12.43 -17.76
C LYS A 108 5.24 12.44 -16.40
N LEU A 109 4.87 11.55 -15.49
CA LEU A 109 5.40 11.54 -14.13
C LEU A 109 6.84 11.02 -14.12
N GLY A 110 7.79 11.89 -13.80
CA GLY A 110 9.17 11.49 -13.53
C GLY A 110 9.36 10.91 -12.13
N LYS A 111 10.38 10.05 -11.95
CA LYS A 111 10.71 9.40 -10.67
C LYS A 111 10.75 10.36 -9.46
N LYS A 112 11.42 11.50 -9.60
CA LYS A 112 11.53 12.51 -8.52
C LYS A 112 10.17 13.05 -8.09
N ASN A 113 9.33 13.41 -9.07
CA ASN A 113 7.99 13.93 -8.82
C ASN A 113 7.07 12.85 -8.25
N ALA A 114 7.21 11.60 -8.71
CA ALA A 114 6.48 10.46 -8.16
C ALA A 114 6.77 10.27 -6.67
N ILE A 115 8.04 10.31 -6.27
CA ILE A 115 8.45 10.19 -4.86
C ILE A 115 7.84 11.29 -3.99
N LEU A 116 7.82 12.54 -4.49
CA LEU A 116 7.22 13.66 -3.78
C LEU A 116 5.71 13.52 -3.63
N GLU A 117 5.01 13.20 -4.73
CA GLU A 117 3.57 12.99 -4.74
C GLU A 117 3.17 11.80 -3.84
N PHE A 118 3.94 10.71 -3.91
CA PHE A 118 3.78 9.55 -3.05
C PHE A 118 3.98 9.93 -1.58
N TYR A 119 5.04 10.66 -1.24
CA TYR A 119 5.34 11.07 0.13
C TYR A 119 4.22 11.97 0.70
N GLN A 120 3.75 12.96 -0.06
CA GLN A 120 2.64 13.83 0.37
C GLN A 120 1.38 13.02 0.70
N GLN A 121 0.98 12.10 -0.20
CA GLN A 121 -0.23 11.28 -0.03
C GLN A 121 -0.06 10.25 1.09
N PHE A 122 1.12 9.61 1.19
CA PHE A 122 1.39 8.58 2.19
C PHE A 122 1.61 9.16 3.60
N ALA A 123 2.27 10.29 3.74
CA ALA A 123 2.55 10.90 5.03
C ALA A 123 1.43 11.86 5.49
N CYS A 124 0.50 12.23 4.60
CA CYS A 124 -0.54 13.24 4.87
C CYS A 124 0.05 14.57 5.37
N VAL A 125 1.26 14.91 4.92
CA VAL A 125 1.99 16.12 5.36
C VAL A 125 1.52 17.30 4.52
N GLY A 126 1.10 18.38 5.19
CA GLY A 126 0.87 19.67 4.56
C GLY A 126 2.19 20.37 4.23
N GLY A 127 2.35 20.82 2.99
CA GLY A 127 3.53 21.56 2.50
C GLY A 127 4.05 21.03 1.17
N ASP A 128 5.06 21.72 0.64
CA ASP A 128 5.76 21.37 -0.60
C ASP A 128 7.10 20.69 -0.25
N PRO A 129 7.13 19.35 -0.12
CA PRO A 129 8.37 18.65 0.17
C PRO A 129 9.34 18.82 -1.01
N VAL A 130 10.61 19.04 -0.66
CA VAL A 130 11.70 19.09 -1.64
C VAL A 130 12.34 17.72 -1.72
N PHE A 131 12.67 17.29 -2.94
CA PHE A 131 13.28 16.00 -3.15
C PHE A 131 14.67 15.95 -2.49
N SER A 132 14.91 14.91 -1.68
CA SER A 132 16.21 14.64 -1.06
C SER A 132 16.44 13.13 -0.94
N GLU A 133 17.70 12.70 -0.88
CA GLU A 133 18.02 11.29 -0.64
C GLU A 133 17.59 10.81 0.74
N SER A 134 17.57 11.70 1.73
CA SER A 134 17.06 11.38 3.07
C SER A 134 15.57 11.04 3.04
N LEU A 135 14.78 11.77 2.24
CA LEU A 135 13.35 11.49 2.04
C LEU A 135 13.14 10.08 1.47
N CYS A 136 13.95 9.67 0.49
CA CYS A 136 13.89 8.33 -0.08
C CYS A 136 14.17 7.24 0.98
N LYS A 137 15.20 7.44 1.82
CA LYS A 137 15.55 6.51 2.90
C LYS A 137 14.44 6.44 3.96
N GLU A 138 13.85 7.59 4.31
CA GLU A 138 12.74 7.65 5.24
C GLU A 138 11.52 6.91 4.70
N LEU A 139 11.19 7.12 3.42
CA LEU A 139 10.08 6.44 2.75
C LEU A 139 10.29 4.93 2.74
N GLN A 140 11.49 4.47 2.36
CA GLN A 140 11.83 3.05 2.37
C GLN A 140 11.67 2.46 3.76
N LYS A 141 12.16 3.15 4.80
CA LYS A 141 12.00 2.70 6.18
C LYS A 141 10.52 2.60 6.56
N LYS A 142 9.70 3.61 6.23
CA LYS A 142 8.26 3.60 6.56
C LYS A 142 7.44 2.55 5.81
N ILE A 143 7.86 2.15 4.60
CA ILE A 143 7.15 1.13 3.81
C ILE A 143 7.57 -0.28 4.23
N PHE A 144 8.88 -0.49 4.41
CA PHE A 144 9.47 -1.83 4.54
C PHE A 144 9.91 -2.19 5.96
N THR A 145 9.91 -1.24 6.89
CA THR A 145 10.21 -1.50 8.31
C THR A 145 8.94 -1.26 9.11
N ASN A 146 8.44 -2.30 9.78
CA ASN A 146 7.36 -2.12 10.75
C ASN A 146 7.85 -1.22 11.87
N ASP A 147 7.14 -0.11 12.13
CA ASP A 147 7.15 0.51 13.46
C ASP A 147 6.47 -0.48 14.41
N VAL A 148 7.25 -1.48 14.86
CA VAL A 148 6.92 -2.28 16.03
C VAL A 148 7.15 -1.36 17.22
N ASN A 149 6.08 -0.66 17.62
CA ASN A 149 5.94 -0.16 18.99
C ASN A 149 5.32 -1.26 19.85
#